data_AF-A0A1I6L0J3-F1
#
_entry.id   AF-A0A1I6L0J3-F1
#
_cell.length_a   1.000
_cell.length_b   1.000
_cell.length_c   1.000
_cell.angle_alpha   90.00
_cell.angle_beta   90.00
_cell.angle_gamma   90.00
#
_symmetry.space_group_name_H-M   'P 1'
#
loop_
_entity.id
_entity.type
_entity.pdbx_description
1 polymer ?
#
loop_
_entity_poly.entity_id
_entity_poly.type
_entity_poly.pdbx_seq_one_letter_code
_entity_poly.pdbx_strand_id
1 'polypeptide(L)'
;MREALPKPRFHLDDLEIVKASRSQRSMDQHPDVDRSYIVPVLLKAFNVIDRVQHGGPSVNVKSIARELGYSYSTVYRIVRTLVACGYLGDREVIQPLGRRPRRKA
;
A
#
# COMPACT_ATOMS: atom_id res chain seq x y z
N MET A 1 16.98 9.29 -32.87
CA MET A 1 15.53 9.46 -32.64
C MET A 1 15.17 8.82 -31.31
N ARG A 2 14.71 9.58 -30.31
CA ARG A 2 14.16 9.02 -29.07
C ARG A 2 12.65 8.87 -29.27
N GLU A 3 12.14 7.64 -29.26
CA GLU A 3 10.71 7.39 -29.32
C GLU A 3 10.03 7.96 -28.07
N ALA A 4 8.99 8.77 -28.27
CA ALA A 4 8.19 9.32 -27.18
C ALA A 4 7.35 8.19 -26.57
N LEU A 5 7.49 7.98 -25.25
CA LEU A 5 6.68 7.03 -24.49
C LEU A 5 5.19 7.33 -24.67
N PRO A 6 4.32 6.31 -24.80
CA PRO A 6 2.89 6.50 -24.96
C PRO A 6 2.30 7.20 -23.73
N LYS A 7 1.51 8.26 -23.96
CA LYS A 7 0.82 8.98 -22.89
C LYS A 7 -0.11 8.01 -22.14
N PRO A 8 -0.05 7.98 -20.79
CA PRO A 8 -0.93 7.12 -20.03
C PRO A 8 -2.39 7.58 -20.18
N ARG A 9 -3.28 6.62 -20.45
CA ARG A 9 -4.74 6.85 -20.53
C ARG A 9 -5.33 6.73 -19.12
N PHE A 10 -5.27 7.80 -18.34
CA PHE A 10 -6.04 7.89 -17.09
C PHE A 10 -7.39 8.56 -17.37
N HIS A 11 -8.47 8.05 -16.76
CA HIS A 11 -9.78 8.70 -16.85
C HIS A 11 -9.83 9.88 -15.88
N LEU A 12 -10.62 10.92 -16.23
CA LEU A 12 -10.71 12.17 -15.46
C LEU A 12 -11.15 11.93 -14.00
N ASP A 13 -11.93 10.87 -13.76
CA ASP A 13 -12.41 10.47 -12.43
C ASP A 13 -11.28 9.94 -11.53
N ASP A 14 -10.24 9.33 -12.12
CA ASP A 14 -9.08 8.83 -11.38
C ASP A 14 -8.28 10.01 -10.77
N LEU A 15 -8.25 11.15 -11.48
CA LEU A 15 -7.55 12.35 -11.04
C LEU A 15 -8.25 13.03 -9.85
N GLU A 16 -9.58 13.00 -9.80
CA GLU A 16 -10.38 13.53 -8.70
C GLU A 16 -10.19 12.72 -7.40
N ILE A 17 -10.20 11.39 -7.51
CA ILE A 17 -9.97 10.47 -6.38
C ILE A 17 -8.57 10.67 -5.79
N VAL A 18 -7.58 10.91 -6.66
CA VAL A 18 -6.20 11.17 -6.29
C VAL A 18 -6.03 12.53 -5.61
N LYS A 19 -6.74 13.58 -6.05
CA LYS A 19 -6.75 14.90 -5.39
C LYS A 19 -7.38 14.86 -3.99
N ALA A 20 -8.50 14.16 -3.84
CA ALA A 20 -9.22 14.07 -2.56
C ALA A 20 -8.44 13.33 -1.46
N SER A 21 -7.41 12.57 -1.82
CA SER A 21 -6.58 11.80 -0.88
C SER A 21 -5.38 12.58 -0.30
N ARG A 22 -5.27 13.90 -0.50
CA ARG A 22 -4.01 14.67 -0.28
C ARG A 22 -4.14 15.82 0.73
N SER A 23 -3.01 16.16 1.38
CA SER A 23 -2.83 17.40 2.16
C SER A 23 -2.08 18.46 1.33
N GLN A 24 -2.51 19.72 1.46
CA GLN A 24 -1.99 20.86 0.68
C GLN A 24 -0.46 20.99 0.74
N ARG A 25 0.12 20.69 1.90
CA ARG A 25 1.55 20.85 2.22
C ARG A 25 2.49 20.02 1.31
N SER A 26 2.03 18.88 0.79
CA SER A 26 2.81 18.02 -0.11
C SER A 26 2.75 18.47 -1.57
N MET A 27 1.69 19.21 -1.95
CA MET A 27 1.55 19.76 -3.30
C MET A 27 2.55 20.91 -3.51
N ASP A 28 2.72 21.76 -2.50
CA ASP A 28 3.54 22.96 -2.57
C ASP A 28 5.05 22.67 -2.66
N GLN A 29 5.52 21.51 -2.18
CA GLN A 29 6.96 21.23 -2.08
C GLN A 29 7.64 20.75 -3.38
N HIS A 30 6.90 20.24 -4.38
CA HIS A 30 7.51 19.68 -5.59
C HIS A 30 6.68 19.89 -6.87
N PRO A 31 6.45 21.12 -7.34
CA PRO A 31 5.50 21.39 -8.43
C PRO A 31 5.74 20.58 -9.72
N ASP A 32 7.00 20.21 -10.02
CA ASP A 32 7.40 19.59 -11.29
C ASP A 32 7.23 18.06 -11.38
N VAL A 33 6.89 17.38 -10.28
CA VAL A 33 6.65 15.94 -10.33
C VAL A 33 5.28 15.72 -10.98
N ASP A 34 5.25 15.03 -12.13
CA ASP A 34 4.01 14.49 -12.69
C ASP A 34 3.47 13.44 -11.72
N ARG A 35 2.50 13.81 -10.89
CA ARG A 35 1.96 12.95 -9.84
C ARG A 35 0.72 12.18 -10.28
N SER A 36 0.41 12.18 -11.58
CA SER A 36 -0.67 11.37 -12.16
C SER A 36 -0.40 9.87 -12.01
N TYR A 37 0.88 9.47 -11.94
CA TYR A 37 1.28 8.06 -11.77
C TYR A 37 1.40 7.61 -10.31
N ILE A 38 1.26 8.50 -9.32
CA ILE A 38 1.38 8.10 -7.91
C ILE A 38 0.19 7.24 -7.52
N VAL A 39 0.47 5.98 -7.20
CA VAL A 39 -0.49 5.02 -6.65
C VAL A 39 -0.37 5.04 -5.12
N PRO A 40 -1.25 5.73 -4.37
CA PRO A 40 -1.04 5.98 -2.95
C PRO A 40 -1.03 4.69 -2.11
N VAL A 41 -1.76 3.66 -2.55
CA VAL A 41 -1.78 2.35 -1.88
C VAL A 41 -0.43 1.64 -1.98
N LEU A 42 0.34 1.88 -3.05
CA LEU A 42 1.67 1.29 -3.21
C LEU A 42 2.65 1.88 -2.20
N LEU A 43 2.60 3.20 -1.98
CA LEU A 43 3.41 3.86 -0.95
C LEU A 43 3.07 3.34 0.45
N LYS A 44 1.77 3.19 0.76
CA LYS A 44 1.32 2.58 2.02
C LYS A 44 1.82 1.14 2.17
N ALA A 45 1.87 0.38 1.08
CA ALA A 45 2.39 -0.99 1.09
C ALA A 45 3.88 -1.03 1.46
N PHE A 46 4.70 -0.13 0.90
CA PHE A 46 6.11 -0.03 1.28
C PHE A 46 6.30 0.30 2.76
N ASN A 47 5.53 1.25 3.30
CA ASN A 47 5.61 1.57 4.73
C ASN A 47 5.20 0.40 5.63
N VAL A 48 4.24 -0.42 5.19
CA VAL A 48 3.84 -1.64 5.91
C VAL A 48 4.94 -2.69 5.85
N ILE A 49 5.60 -2.90 4.69
CA ILE A 49 6.72 -3.83 4.55
C ILE A 49 7.87 -3.42 5.47
N ASP A 50 8.27 -2.14 5.39
CA ASP A 50 9.34 -1.58 6.22
C ASP A 50 9.06 -1.80 7.71
N ARG A 51 7.81 -1.56 8.12
CA ARG A 51 7.41 -1.72 9.51
C ARG A 51 7.44 -3.17 9.99
N VAL A 52 7.12 -4.13 9.11
CA VAL A 52 7.17 -5.56 9.41
C VAL A 52 8.62 -6.04 9.51
N GLN A 53 9.49 -5.62 8.58
CA GLN A 53 10.89 -6.03 8.53
C GLN A 53 11.71 -5.47 9.71
N HIS A 54 11.47 -4.22 10.09
CA HIS A 54 12.14 -3.58 11.22
C HIS A 54 11.37 -3.73 12.54
N GLY A 55 10.30 -4.53 12.53
CA GLY A 55 9.54 -4.85 13.73
C GLY A 55 10.15 -5.98 14.54
N GLY A 56 9.74 -6.05 15.81
CA GLY A 56 10.06 -7.21 16.65
C GLY A 56 9.41 -8.50 16.14
N PRO A 57 9.65 -9.64 16.80
CA PRO A 57 9.27 -10.99 16.34
C PRO A 57 7.76 -11.22 16.11
N SER A 58 6.92 -10.25 16.43
CA SER A 58 5.47 -10.39 16.52
C SER A 58 4.73 -9.13 16.12
N VAL A 59 4.78 -8.77 14.83
CA VAL A 59 4.09 -7.57 14.35
C VAL A 59 2.60 -7.84 14.17
N ASN A 60 1.77 -7.01 14.80
CA ASN A 60 0.30 -7.10 14.75
C ASN A 60 -0.26 -6.05 13.78
N VAL A 61 -1.23 -6.43 12.94
CA VAL A 61 -1.94 -5.50 12.04
C VAL A 61 -2.50 -4.28 12.79
N LYS A 62 -3.01 -4.47 14.02
CA LYS A 62 -3.50 -3.35 14.86
C LYS A 62 -2.39 -2.40 15.29
N SER A 63 -1.19 -2.91 15.62
CA SER A 63 -0.07 -2.05 16.01
C SER A 63 0.46 -1.28 14.81
N ILE A 64 0.62 -1.94 13.65
CA ILE A 64 1.02 -1.29 12.39
C ILE A 64 0.03 -0.17 12.04
N ALA A 65 -1.27 -0.44 12.09
CA ALA A 65 -2.31 0.54 11.78
C ALA A 65 -2.21 1.79 12.67
N ARG A 66 -2.03 1.58 13.98
CA ARG A 66 -1.87 2.66 14.95
C ARG A 66 -0.59 3.47 14.71
N GLU A 67 0.52 2.81 14.47
CA GLU A 67 1.83 3.45 14.30
C GLU A 67 1.96 4.22 12.99
N LEU A 68 1.38 3.70 11.90
CA LEU A 68 1.38 4.35 10.60
C LEU A 68 0.20 5.32 10.40
N GLY A 69 -0.74 5.39 11.36
CA GLY A 69 -1.94 6.24 11.25
C GLY A 69 -2.91 5.80 10.15
N TYR A 70 -2.90 4.52 9.77
CA TYR A 70 -3.78 3.97 8.73
C TYR A 70 -5.00 3.28 9.35
N SER A 71 -6.09 3.17 8.59
CA SER A 71 -7.21 2.34 9.03
C SER A 71 -6.78 0.88 9.13
N TYR A 72 -7.34 0.16 10.11
CA TYR A 72 -7.13 -1.28 10.25
C TYR A 72 -7.44 -2.04 8.96
N SER A 73 -8.55 -1.69 8.29
CA SER A 73 -8.96 -2.32 7.03
C SER A 73 -7.95 -2.10 5.90
N THR A 74 -7.30 -0.93 5.85
CA THR A 74 -6.25 -0.63 4.86
C THR A 74 -5.04 -1.52 5.09
N VAL A 75 -4.51 -1.56 6.31
CA VAL A 75 -3.35 -2.38 6.66
C VAL A 75 -3.65 -3.86 6.47
N TYR A 76 -4.82 -4.33 6.89
CA TYR A 76 -5.25 -5.71 6.69
C TYR A 76 -5.26 -6.13 5.21
N ARG A 77 -5.81 -5.29 4.32
CA ARG A 77 -5.83 -5.56 2.88
C ARG A 77 -4.42 -5.59 2.28
N ILE A 78 -3.56 -4.67 2.70
CA ILE A 78 -2.15 -4.62 2.27
C ILE A 78 -1.44 -5.90 2.70
N VAL A 79 -1.45 -6.22 3.99
CA VAL A 79 -0.80 -7.42 4.55
C VAL A 79 -1.32 -8.69 3.88
N ARG A 80 -2.65 -8.82 3.69
CA ARG A 80 -3.24 -9.97 2.98
C ARG A 80 -2.68 -10.11 1.57
N THR A 81 -2.56 -8.99 0.85
CA THR A 81 -2.04 -8.98 -0.51
C THR A 81 -0.56 -9.38 -0.52
N LEU A 82 0.23 -8.82 0.39
CA LEU A 82 1.66 -9.12 0.50
C LEU A 82 1.93 -10.59 0.82
N VAL A 83 1.18 -11.19 1.75
CA VAL A 83 1.29 -12.63 2.04
C VAL A 83 0.83 -13.49 0.86
N ALA A 84 -0.28 -13.15 0.22
CA ALA A 84 -0.77 -13.88 -0.95
C ALA A 84 0.22 -13.86 -2.12
N CYS A 85 0.98 -12.77 -2.25
CA CYS A 85 2.04 -12.62 -3.25
C CYS A 85 3.41 -13.18 -2.79
N GLY A 86 3.54 -13.66 -1.55
CA GLY A 86 4.79 -14.21 -1.02
C GLY A 86 5.84 -13.18 -0.58
N TYR A 87 5.46 -11.90 -0.44
CA TYR A 87 6.36 -10.85 0.06
C TYR A 87 6.53 -10.87 1.58
N LEU A 88 5.56 -11.42 2.31
CA LEU A 88 5.60 -11.60 3.76
C LEU A 88 5.31 -13.06 4.10
N GLY A 89 6.00 -13.59 5.12
CA GLY A 89 5.77 -14.92 5.65
C GLY A 89 4.64 -14.97 6.67
N ASP A 90 3.92 -16.09 6.74
CA ASP A 90 2.86 -16.35 7.73
C ASP A 90 3.33 -16.18 9.20
N ARG A 91 4.65 -16.28 9.46
CA ARG A 91 5.25 -16.16 10.80
C ARG A 91 5.54 -14.71 11.21
N GLU A 92 5.61 -13.80 10.25
CA GLU A 92 5.92 -12.38 10.50
C GLU A 92 4.69 -11.61 10.98
N VAL A 93 3.49 -12.18 10.86
CA VAL A 93 2.21 -11.55 11.20
C VAL A 93 1.37 -12.45 12.11
N ILE A 94 1.17 -12.03 13.37
CA ILE A 94 0.64 -12.90 14.45
C ILE A 94 -0.89 -12.98 14.54
N GLN A 95 -1.65 -12.13 13.83
CA GLN A 95 -3.11 -12.26 13.78
C GLN A 95 -3.60 -12.55 12.36
N PRO A 96 -4.57 -13.47 12.21
CA PRO A 96 -4.62 -14.30 11.03
C PRO A 96 -5.28 -13.55 9.89
N LEU A 97 -4.57 -13.54 8.76
CA LEU A 97 -5.21 -13.85 7.50
C LEU A 97 -5.93 -15.17 7.71
N GLY A 98 -7.25 -15.11 7.89
CA GLY A 98 -8.07 -16.31 8.05
C GLY A 98 -7.72 -17.28 6.94
N ARG A 99 -6.97 -18.34 7.28
CA ARG A 99 -6.65 -19.41 6.34
C ARG A 99 -8.00 -19.96 5.90
N ARG A 100 -8.39 -19.74 4.64
CA ARG A 100 -9.44 -20.57 4.04
C ARG A 100 -8.92 -22.00 4.11
N PRO A 101 -9.65 -22.95 4.74
CA PRO A 101 -9.24 -24.34 4.68
C PRO A 101 -9.15 -24.72 3.21
N ARG A 102 -7.99 -25.25 2.80
CA ARG A 102 -7.81 -25.90 1.50
C ARG A 102 -8.89 -27.00 1.43
N ARG A 103 -9.94 -26.79 0.64
CA ARG A 103 -10.84 -27.89 0.27
C ARG A 103 -9.97 -28.92 -0.43
N LYS A 104 -9.84 -30.11 0.16
CA LYS A 104 -9.37 -31.27 -0.58
C LYS A 104 -10.41 -31.54 -1.67
N ALA A 105 -9.97 -31.53 -2.91
CA ALA A 105 -10.61 -32.21 -4.03
C ALA A 105 -9.61 -33.28 -4.49
#